data_AF-A0A840SI91-F1
#
_entry.id   AF-A0A840SI91-F1
#
_cell.length_a   1.000
_cell.length_b   1.000
_cell.length_c   1.000
_cell.angle_alpha   90.00
_cell.angle_beta   90.00
_cell.angle_gamma   90.00
#
_symmetry.space_group_name_H-M   'P 1'
#
loop_
_entity.id
_entity.type
_entity.pdbx_description
1 polymer ?
#
loop_
_entity_poly.entity_id
_entity_poly.type
_entity_poly.pdbx_seq_one_letter_code
_entity_poly.pdbx_strand_id
1 'polypeptide(L)'
;MKTQILIKTANDWFEFSKSKTGQLDFVGKWENDSLPDVEGYQEIVSSTYFSPAWYIFVQSALNCNPIIYVASDVDVSDKDTFDYLVHIGPLIAAVEAKDSLLAGELFLRRREVFEKFAQLTQYIMEPLCVEILFSICYGKMNNLDADEIPLIFESAKKKLEFDSSRESLEQAFMRYFKKNSVTLTLPLVGTNFYHWDDDIVPESLTKLTDNLNADNLLGNAEKIRAAKHSFYEALKVSAQAEPYNQADKNAIIVCIENVEAKLFGNPGLEKAGHIRALAAKIIREAKPKMMSYSARLVSLNYRQIVVQMVI
;
A
#
# COMPACT_ATOMS: atom_id res chain seq x y z
N MET A 1 17.23 25.20 9.99
CA MET A 1 18.29 24.20 9.74
C MET A 1 18.32 23.96 8.24
N LYS A 2 19.50 23.78 7.62
CA LYS A 2 19.54 23.33 6.23
C LYS A 2 19.13 21.85 6.23
N THR A 3 18.11 21.51 5.47
CA THR A 3 17.67 20.13 5.29
C THR A 3 18.81 19.29 4.75
N GLN A 4 18.96 18.07 5.27
CA GLN A 4 20.14 17.24 4.98
C GLN A 4 19.85 16.18 3.93
N ILE A 5 18.75 15.46 4.11
CA ILE A 5 18.34 14.35 3.25
C ILE A 5 16.84 14.48 3.00
N LEU A 6 16.45 14.42 1.73
CA LEU A 6 15.06 14.49 1.29
C LEU A 6 14.73 13.28 0.45
N ILE A 7 13.55 12.70 0.64
CA ILE A 7 13.00 11.66 -0.22
C ILE A 7 11.73 12.19 -0.87
N LYS A 8 11.76 12.33 -2.19
CA LYS A 8 10.61 12.70 -3.02
C LYS A 8 9.85 11.44 -3.43
N THR A 9 8.56 11.41 -3.15
CA THR A 9 7.61 10.40 -3.67
C THR A 9 6.68 11.06 -4.69
N ALA A 10 5.58 10.40 -5.07
CA ALA A 10 4.71 10.88 -6.14
C ALA A 10 4.08 12.24 -5.78
N ASN A 11 3.65 12.37 -4.53
CA ASN A 11 2.89 13.52 -4.04
C ASN A 11 3.60 14.27 -2.92
N ASP A 12 4.57 13.64 -2.26
CA ASP A 12 5.09 14.11 -0.97
C ASP A 12 6.61 14.16 -0.94
N TRP A 13 7.12 14.91 0.03
CA TRP A 13 8.53 14.98 0.37
C TRP A 13 8.70 14.60 1.84
N PHE A 14 9.77 13.87 2.13
CA PHE A 14 10.08 13.37 3.46
C PHE A 14 11.49 13.76 3.84
N GLU A 15 11.66 14.27 5.06
CA GLU A 15 12.93 14.76 5.55
C GLU A 15 13.58 13.76 6.51
N PHE A 16 14.88 13.55 6.30
CA PHE A 16 15.77 12.86 7.21
C PHE A 16 16.91 13.78 7.60
N SER A 17 17.41 13.56 8.81
CA SER A 17 18.63 14.19 9.30
C SER A 17 19.62 13.12 9.73
N LYS A 18 20.91 13.44 9.60
CA LYS A 18 22.01 12.63 10.09
C LYS A 18 22.80 13.45 11.10
N SER A 19 22.84 12.95 12.33
CA SER A 19 23.57 13.59 13.42
C SER A 19 25.09 13.50 13.21
N LYS A 20 25.86 14.31 13.95
CA LYS A 20 27.33 14.25 13.93
C LYS A 20 27.89 12.90 14.36
N THR A 21 27.15 12.12 15.15
CA THR A 21 27.53 10.77 15.58
C THR A 21 27.10 9.70 14.57
N GLY A 22 26.51 10.09 13.44
CA GLY A 22 26.06 9.20 12.37
C GLY A 22 24.66 8.62 12.55
N GLN A 23 23.93 9.04 13.59
CA GLN A 23 22.54 8.59 13.80
C GLN A 23 21.64 9.19 12.71
N LEU A 24 20.85 8.34 12.07
CA LEU A 24 19.83 8.74 11.10
C LEU A 24 18.48 8.90 11.82
N ASP A 25 17.85 10.05 11.64
CA ASP A 25 16.56 10.39 12.24
C ASP A 25 15.56 10.82 11.16
N PHE A 26 14.31 10.36 11.29
CA PHE A 26 13.20 10.75 10.44
C PHE A 26 12.55 12.01 11.04
N VAL A 27 12.62 13.11 10.29
CA VAL A 27 12.10 14.41 10.74
C VAL A 27 10.59 14.50 10.48
N GLY A 28 10.13 13.90 9.38
CA GLY A 28 8.72 13.81 9.04
C GLY A 28 8.44 14.17 7.59
N LYS A 29 7.16 14.38 7.31
CA LYS A 29 6.69 14.91 6.03
C LYS A 29 7.02 16.40 5.91
N TRP A 30 7.44 16.83 4.73
CA TRP A 30 7.63 18.25 4.43
C TRP A 30 6.26 18.93 4.32
N GLU A 31 5.95 19.81 5.26
CA GLU A 31 4.67 20.53 5.33
C GLU A 31 4.77 22.01 4.93
N ASN A 32 5.94 22.48 4.48
CA ASN A 32 6.08 23.88 4.07
C ASN A 32 5.35 24.17 2.74
N ASP A 33 4.73 25.35 2.65
CA ASP A 33 4.00 25.80 1.46
C ASP A 33 4.88 25.88 0.20
N SER A 34 6.18 26.11 0.38
CA SER A 34 7.17 26.10 -0.70
C SER A 34 7.80 24.72 -0.87
N LEU A 35 8.04 24.32 -2.12
CA LEU A 35 8.84 23.12 -2.43
C LEU A 35 10.24 23.21 -1.79
N PRO A 36 10.83 22.08 -1.38
CA PRO A 36 12.20 22.06 -0.89
C PRO A 36 13.17 22.55 -1.97
N ASP A 37 14.12 23.38 -1.58
CA ASP A 37 15.25 23.75 -2.43
C ASP A 37 16.31 22.64 -2.38
N VAL A 38 16.45 21.94 -3.50
CA VAL A 38 17.39 20.83 -3.69
C VAL A 38 18.56 21.22 -4.61
N GLU A 39 18.78 22.52 -4.86
CA GLU A 39 19.93 22.96 -5.65
C GLU A 39 21.25 22.54 -4.98
N GLY A 40 22.12 21.89 -5.75
CA GLY A 40 23.41 21.38 -5.27
C GLY A 40 23.35 20.09 -4.45
N TYR A 41 22.17 19.46 -4.33
CA TYR A 41 22.06 18.12 -3.73
C TYR A 41 22.52 17.05 -4.72
N GLN A 42 23.04 15.95 -4.19
CA GLN A 42 23.29 14.72 -4.94
C GLN A 42 21.99 13.94 -5.08
N GLU A 43 21.66 13.53 -6.30
CA GLU A 43 20.49 12.71 -6.58
C GLU A 43 20.86 11.22 -6.55
N ILE A 44 20.15 10.44 -5.73
CA ILE A 44 20.31 9.01 -5.59
C ILE A 44 18.98 8.34 -5.95
N VAL A 45 19.05 7.36 -6.86
CA VAL A 45 17.88 6.60 -7.30
C VAL A 45 17.49 5.57 -6.25
N SER A 46 16.20 5.44 -5.98
CA SER A 46 15.68 4.40 -5.09
C SER A 46 15.89 3.00 -5.67
N SER A 47 15.92 2.03 -4.77
CA SER A 47 16.07 0.62 -5.08
C SER A 47 14.93 0.09 -5.96
N THR A 48 15.27 -0.83 -6.86
CA THR A 48 14.30 -1.49 -7.74
C THR A 48 13.49 -2.59 -7.05
N TYR A 49 13.57 -2.73 -5.72
CA TYR A 49 12.74 -3.68 -4.94
C TYR A 49 11.27 -3.24 -4.80
N PHE A 50 10.98 -2.03 -5.25
CA PHE A 50 9.65 -1.56 -5.60
C PHE A 50 9.71 -0.87 -6.95
N SER A 51 8.74 -1.13 -7.82
CA SER A 51 8.55 -0.32 -9.02
C SER A 51 7.07 -0.28 -9.38
N PRO A 52 6.52 0.90 -9.71
CA PRO A 52 5.15 1.01 -10.21
C PRO A 52 4.98 0.26 -11.54
N ALA A 53 6.07 0.01 -12.29
CA ALA A 53 6.04 -0.76 -13.54
C ALA A 53 5.63 -2.23 -13.36
N TRP A 54 5.66 -2.77 -12.13
CA TRP A 54 5.18 -4.12 -11.84
C TRP A 54 3.66 -4.20 -11.73
N TYR A 55 3.00 -3.05 -11.71
CA TYR A 55 1.58 -2.92 -11.52
C TYR A 55 0.94 -2.44 -12.82
N ILE A 56 -0.25 -2.97 -13.07
CA ILE A 56 -1.15 -2.44 -14.08
C ILE A 56 -1.78 -1.16 -13.54
N PHE A 57 -2.09 -1.17 -12.25
CA PHE A 57 -2.51 0.01 -11.50
C PHE A 57 -1.94 -0.06 -10.07
N VAL A 58 -1.46 1.07 -9.58
CA VAL A 58 -1.18 1.31 -8.17
C VAL A 58 -1.66 2.72 -7.85
N GLN A 59 -2.23 2.93 -6.67
CA GLN A 59 -2.77 4.23 -6.28
C GLN A 59 -1.75 5.37 -6.45
N SER A 60 -2.26 6.56 -6.76
CA SER A 60 -1.46 7.74 -7.17
C SER A 60 -0.25 8.01 -6.28
N ALA A 61 -0.40 7.96 -4.95
CA ALA A 61 0.67 8.21 -3.99
C ALA A 61 1.89 7.29 -4.13
N LEU A 62 1.71 6.12 -4.74
CA LEU A 62 2.73 5.08 -4.95
C LEU A 62 3.13 4.93 -6.42
N ASN A 63 2.54 5.71 -7.33
CA ASN A 63 2.81 5.63 -8.77
C ASN A 63 4.09 6.38 -9.16
N CYS A 64 5.19 6.14 -8.45
CA CYS A 64 6.52 6.70 -8.73
C CYS A 64 7.64 5.78 -8.26
N ASN A 65 8.83 5.95 -8.81
CA ASN A 65 10.05 5.54 -8.13
C ASN A 65 10.52 6.71 -7.25
N PRO A 66 10.69 6.56 -5.94
CA PRO A 66 11.15 7.66 -5.11
C PRO A 66 12.57 8.11 -5.49
N ILE A 67 12.86 9.39 -5.26
CA ILE A 67 14.16 9.99 -5.54
C ILE A 67 14.71 10.54 -4.22
N ILE A 68 15.97 10.26 -3.93
CA ILE A 68 16.63 10.70 -2.70
C ILE A 68 17.58 11.84 -3.06
N TYR A 69 17.46 12.96 -2.37
CA TYR A 69 18.33 14.12 -2.49
C TYR A 69 19.16 14.21 -1.22
N VAL A 70 20.48 14.24 -1.36
CA VAL A 70 21.41 14.34 -0.23
C VAL A 70 22.23 15.61 -0.37
N ALA A 71 22.22 16.46 0.65
CA ALA A 71 23.02 17.68 0.65
C ALA A 71 24.51 17.33 0.49
N SER A 72 25.24 18.15 -0.28
CA SER A 72 26.64 17.88 -0.67
C SER A 72 27.61 17.68 0.51
N ASP A 73 27.28 18.21 1.68
CA ASP A 73 28.05 18.15 2.92
C ASP A 73 27.64 17.00 3.85
N VAL A 74 26.70 16.14 3.44
CA VAL A 74 26.22 14.99 4.21
C VAL A 74 26.78 13.70 3.63
N ASP A 75 27.50 12.94 4.45
CA ASP A 75 28.01 11.62 4.09
C ASP A 75 26.97 10.52 4.38
N VAL A 76 26.53 9.83 3.33
CA VAL A 76 25.65 8.65 3.40
C VAL A 76 26.31 7.41 2.80
N SER A 77 27.64 7.40 2.66
CA SER A 77 28.39 6.31 2.01
C SER A 77 28.49 5.04 2.87
N ASP A 78 28.16 5.12 4.16
CA ASP A 78 28.09 3.92 5.00
C ASP A 78 27.00 2.98 4.49
N LYS A 79 27.35 1.68 4.44
CA LYS A 79 26.53 0.65 3.79
C LYS A 79 25.11 0.63 4.32
N ASP A 80 24.93 0.71 5.65
CA ASP A 80 23.64 0.51 6.27
C ASP A 80 22.72 1.72 6.07
N THR A 81 23.24 2.95 6.21
CA THR A 81 22.46 4.17 5.93
C THR A 81 22.10 4.26 4.46
N PHE A 82 23.05 3.98 3.56
CA PHE A 82 22.79 3.98 2.13
C PHE A 82 21.69 2.97 1.77
N ASP A 83 21.84 1.72 2.21
CA ASP A 83 20.88 0.64 1.95
C ASP A 83 19.51 0.97 2.55
N TYR A 84 19.44 1.58 3.72
CA TYR A 84 18.18 2.02 4.32
C TYR A 84 17.48 3.11 3.48
N LEU A 85 18.20 4.18 3.13
CA LEU A 85 17.65 5.33 2.42
C LEU A 85 17.12 4.94 1.03
N VAL A 86 17.80 4.05 0.31
CA VAL A 86 17.34 3.61 -1.02
C VAL A 86 16.11 2.69 -0.97
N HIS A 87 15.73 2.17 0.20
CA HIS A 87 14.57 1.29 0.36
C HIS A 87 13.40 1.89 1.14
N ILE A 88 13.63 2.92 1.96
CA ILE A 88 12.60 3.43 2.88
C ILE A 88 11.52 4.28 2.19
N GLY A 89 11.83 4.92 1.07
CA GLY A 89 10.90 5.80 0.34
C GLY A 89 9.55 5.15 0.00
N PRO A 90 9.52 3.99 -0.68
CA PRO A 90 8.26 3.29 -0.97
C PRO A 90 7.49 2.87 0.28
N LEU A 91 8.19 2.48 1.36
CA LEU A 91 7.56 2.08 2.62
C LEU A 91 6.84 3.27 3.26
N ILE A 92 7.49 4.43 3.34
CA ILE A 92 6.88 5.66 3.86
C ILE A 92 5.66 6.05 3.01
N ALA A 93 5.80 6.03 1.67
CA ALA A 93 4.70 6.34 0.76
C ALA A 93 3.49 5.42 1.00
N ALA A 94 3.73 4.12 1.24
CA ALA A 94 2.67 3.15 1.53
C ALA A 94 2.00 3.42 2.88
N VAL A 95 2.77 3.78 3.91
CA VAL A 95 2.22 4.15 5.24
C VAL A 95 1.35 5.40 5.13
N GLU A 96 1.84 6.45 4.48
CA GLU A 96 1.10 7.71 4.29
C GLU A 96 -0.18 7.51 3.46
N ALA A 97 -0.12 6.66 2.43
CA ALA A 97 -1.28 6.29 1.61
C ALA A 97 -2.26 5.32 2.30
N LYS A 98 -1.98 4.92 3.56
CA LYS A 98 -2.74 3.91 4.32
C LYS A 98 -2.88 2.57 3.58
N ASP A 99 -1.81 2.18 2.88
CA ASP A 99 -1.69 0.89 2.20
C ASP A 99 -1.04 -0.15 3.12
N SER A 100 -1.84 -0.65 4.06
CA SER A 100 -1.38 -1.58 5.10
C SER A 100 -0.73 -2.86 4.55
N LEU A 101 -1.23 -3.40 3.45
CA LEU A 101 -0.71 -4.60 2.81
C LEU A 101 0.63 -4.30 2.16
N LEU A 102 0.70 -3.27 1.30
CA LEU A 102 1.95 -2.94 0.61
C LEU A 102 3.04 -2.53 1.60
N ALA A 103 2.72 -1.73 2.61
CA ALA A 103 3.68 -1.36 3.66
C ALA A 103 4.25 -2.61 4.36
N GLY A 104 3.39 -3.56 4.74
CA GLY A 104 3.84 -4.83 5.32
C GLY A 104 4.70 -5.65 4.36
N GLU A 105 4.32 -5.74 3.08
CA GLU A 105 5.10 -6.46 2.08
C GLU A 105 6.48 -5.84 1.81
N LEU A 106 6.54 -4.51 1.71
CA LEU A 106 7.78 -3.78 1.52
C LEU A 106 8.72 -4.00 2.71
N PHE A 107 8.20 -3.90 3.94
CA PHE A 107 8.95 -4.22 5.15
C PHE A 107 9.51 -5.64 5.09
N LEU A 108 8.66 -6.63 4.80
CA LEU A 108 9.06 -8.05 4.74
C LEU A 108 10.14 -8.32 3.69
N ARG A 109 10.07 -7.71 2.51
CA ARG A 109 11.03 -7.91 1.41
C ARG A 109 12.45 -7.45 1.76
N ARG A 110 12.58 -6.46 2.64
CA ARG A 110 13.87 -5.86 3.04
C ARG A 110 14.03 -5.79 4.56
N ARG A 111 13.47 -6.77 5.27
CA ARG A 111 13.44 -6.83 6.73
C ARG A 111 14.83 -6.62 7.35
N GLU A 112 15.84 -7.32 6.84
CA GLU A 112 17.22 -7.24 7.33
C GLU A 112 17.82 -5.83 7.23
N VAL A 113 17.35 -5.01 6.28
CA VAL A 113 17.76 -3.61 6.14
C VAL A 113 17.04 -2.75 7.17
N PHE A 114 15.72 -2.92 7.28
CA PHE A 114 14.89 -2.10 8.16
C PHE A 114 15.13 -2.36 9.65
N GLU A 115 15.46 -3.61 10.02
CA GLU A 115 15.72 -3.99 11.42
C GLU A 115 17.06 -3.44 11.94
N LYS A 116 18.01 -3.08 11.07
CA LYS A 116 19.22 -2.34 11.50
C LYS A 116 18.89 -0.96 12.07
N PHE A 117 17.76 -0.39 11.64
CA PHE A 117 17.22 0.87 12.12
C PHE A 117 15.89 0.64 12.82
N ALA A 118 15.81 -0.38 13.68
CA ALA A 118 14.55 -0.88 14.24
C ALA A 118 13.67 0.22 14.85
N GLN A 119 14.22 1.08 15.70
CA GLN A 119 13.46 2.16 16.35
C GLN A 119 12.89 3.16 15.35
N LEU A 120 13.69 3.54 14.35
CA LEU A 120 13.31 4.46 13.28
C LEU A 120 12.20 3.86 12.40
N THR A 121 12.39 2.63 11.94
CA THR A 121 11.40 1.92 11.12
C THR A 121 10.11 1.69 11.92
N GLN A 122 10.23 1.38 13.20
CA GLN A 122 9.09 1.22 14.09
C GLN A 122 8.29 2.52 14.19
N TYR A 123 8.97 3.65 14.41
CA TYR A 123 8.34 4.97 14.45
C TYR A 123 7.62 5.31 13.14
N ILE A 124 8.26 5.07 11.99
CA ILE A 124 7.67 5.31 10.67
C ILE A 124 6.40 4.47 10.45
N MET A 125 6.42 3.19 10.82
CA MET A 125 5.28 2.29 10.60
C MET A 125 4.22 2.37 11.71
N GLU A 126 4.55 2.95 12.86
CA GLU A 126 3.68 3.00 14.04
C GLU A 126 2.27 3.49 13.70
N PRO A 127 2.05 4.57 12.93
CA PRO A 127 0.72 5.06 12.59
C PRO A 127 -0.22 3.98 12.03
N LEU A 128 0.29 3.02 11.28
CA LEU A 128 -0.47 1.99 10.54
C LEU A 128 -0.19 0.56 11.03
N CYS A 129 0.50 0.38 12.16
CA CYS A 129 1.05 -0.92 12.55
C CYS A 129 -0.03 -2.00 12.82
N VAL A 130 -1.22 -1.61 13.31
CA VAL A 130 -2.33 -2.53 13.59
C VAL A 130 -2.90 -3.06 12.27
N GLU A 131 -3.14 -2.17 11.31
CA GLU A 131 -3.67 -2.50 9.99
C GLU A 131 -2.65 -3.32 9.19
N ILE A 132 -1.36 -2.97 9.26
CA ILE A 132 -0.28 -3.74 8.64
C ILE A 132 -0.28 -5.17 9.19
N LEU A 133 -0.24 -5.33 10.53
CA LEU A 133 -0.25 -6.63 11.17
C LEU A 133 -1.47 -7.45 10.74
N PHE A 134 -2.66 -6.84 10.75
CA PHE A 134 -3.89 -7.51 10.34
C PHE A 134 -3.85 -8.00 8.89
N SER A 135 -3.41 -7.13 7.98
CA SER A 135 -3.39 -7.41 6.54
C SER A 135 -2.43 -8.56 6.21
N ILE A 136 -1.29 -8.62 6.90
CA ILE A 136 -0.28 -9.66 6.72
C ILE A 136 -0.71 -10.99 7.36
N CYS A 137 -1.20 -10.99 8.60
CA CYS A 137 -1.55 -12.23 9.31
C CYS A 137 -2.85 -12.86 8.80
N TYR A 138 -3.88 -12.06 8.49
CA TYR A 138 -5.22 -12.57 8.18
C TYR A 138 -5.65 -12.32 6.73
N GLY A 139 -5.14 -11.26 6.10
CA GLY A 139 -5.51 -10.88 4.73
C GLY A 139 -4.83 -11.72 3.65
N LYS A 140 -3.52 -11.98 3.77
CA LYS A 140 -2.75 -12.74 2.77
C LYS A 140 -3.03 -14.24 2.83
N MET A 141 -2.83 -14.93 1.69
CA MET A 141 -2.94 -16.40 1.64
C MET A 141 -1.82 -17.12 2.41
N ASN A 142 -0.61 -16.55 2.42
CA ASN A 142 0.51 -17.07 3.20
C ASN A 142 0.44 -16.50 4.61
N ASN A 143 -0.18 -17.24 5.53
CA ASN A 143 -0.25 -16.87 6.94
C ASN A 143 1.16 -16.67 7.49
N LEU A 144 1.43 -15.46 7.94
CA LEU A 144 2.55 -15.18 8.82
C LEU A 144 1.99 -15.03 10.23
N ASP A 145 2.58 -15.76 11.17
CA ASP A 145 2.27 -15.58 12.57
C ASP A 145 2.82 -14.22 13.04
N ALA A 146 2.13 -13.60 13.99
CA ALA A 146 2.50 -12.28 14.48
C ALA A 146 3.93 -12.26 15.07
N ASP A 147 4.34 -13.37 15.68
CA ASP A 147 5.69 -13.55 16.25
C ASP A 147 6.79 -13.60 15.18
N GLU A 148 6.44 -13.85 13.90
CA GLU A 148 7.38 -13.82 12.79
C GLU A 148 7.70 -12.39 12.32
N ILE A 149 6.99 -11.37 12.81
CA ILE A 149 7.20 -9.94 12.51
C ILE A 149 7.25 -9.10 13.79
N PRO A 150 8.23 -9.35 14.68
CA PRO A 150 8.24 -8.83 16.04
C PRO A 150 8.23 -7.29 16.11
N LEU A 151 8.90 -6.61 15.18
CA LEU A 151 8.97 -5.15 15.16
C LEU A 151 7.60 -4.49 14.95
N ILE A 152 6.79 -5.03 14.02
CA ILE A 152 5.42 -4.57 13.79
C ILE A 152 4.53 -5.02 14.94
N PHE A 153 4.68 -6.29 15.37
CA PHE A 153 3.82 -6.87 16.39
C PHE A 153 3.93 -6.13 17.72
N GLU A 154 5.14 -5.79 18.19
CA GLU A 154 5.31 -5.04 19.45
C GLU A 154 4.65 -3.65 19.42
N SER A 155 4.64 -2.98 18.26
CA SER A 155 3.92 -1.71 18.08
C SER A 155 2.41 -1.90 18.11
N ALA A 156 1.94 -2.92 17.39
CA ALA A 156 0.53 -3.25 17.31
C ALA A 156 -0.01 -3.71 18.67
N LYS A 157 0.76 -4.47 19.46
CA LYS A 157 0.36 -4.93 20.81
C LYS A 157 0.02 -3.77 21.72
N LYS A 158 0.84 -2.71 21.69
CA LYS A 158 0.59 -1.48 22.48
C LYS A 158 -0.71 -0.82 22.05
N LYS A 159 -0.93 -0.62 20.74
CA LYS A 159 -2.15 0.00 20.21
C LYS A 159 -3.41 -0.85 20.38
N LEU A 160 -3.27 -2.18 20.30
CA LEU A 160 -4.34 -3.13 20.55
C LEU A 160 -4.65 -3.27 22.04
N GLU A 161 -3.75 -2.86 22.94
CA GLU A 161 -3.79 -3.22 24.37
C GLU A 161 -3.85 -4.75 24.56
N PHE A 162 -3.08 -5.50 23.76
CA PHE A 162 -3.16 -6.96 23.72
C PHE A 162 -2.50 -7.60 24.94
N ASP A 163 -3.24 -8.46 25.64
CA ASP A 163 -2.76 -9.31 26.73
C ASP A 163 -3.10 -10.77 26.41
N SER A 164 -2.07 -11.55 26.09
CA SER A 164 -2.20 -12.96 25.70
C SER A 164 -2.73 -13.87 26.82
N SER A 165 -2.73 -13.40 28.07
CA SER A 165 -3.34 -14.15 29.19
C SER A 165 -4.86 -13.98 29.26
N ARG A 166 -5.42 -12.99 28.57
CA ARG A 166 -6.84 -12.61 28.66
C ARG A 166 -7.62 -12.87 27.39
N GLU A 167 -6.98 -12.72 26.23
CA GLU A 167 -7.65 -12.84 24.94
C GLU A 167 -6.72 -13.41 23.87
N SER A 168 -7.30 -13.94 22.79
CA SER A 168 -6.55 -14.25 21.57
C SER A 168 -6.29 -12.99 20.75
N LEU A 169 -5.33 -13.06 19.84
CA LEU A 169 -5.04 -11.93 18.96
C LEU A 169 -6.25 -11.58 18.06
N GLU A 170 -7.01 -12.58 17.59
CA GLU A 170 -8.27 -12.35 16.86
C GLU A 170 -9.27 -11.54 17.71
N GLN A 171 -9.40 -11.87 19.00
CA GLN A 171 -10.28 -11.16 19.93
C GLN A 171 -9.83 -9.71 20.15
N ALA A 172 -8.52 -9.47 20.24
CA ALA A 172 -7.98 -8.12 20.35
C ALA A 172 -8.29 -7.28 19.10
N PHE A 173 -8.13 -7.83 17.90
CA PHE A 173 -8.54 -7.17 16.66
C PHE A 173 -10.05 -6.90 16.62
N MET A 174 -10.88 -7.88 16.98
CA MET A 174 -12.34 -7.68 17.04
C MET A 174 -12.72 -6.55 18.00
N ARG A 175 -12.11 -6.50 19.19
CA ARG A 175 -12.31 -5.43 20.18
C ARG A 175 -11.86 -4.08 19.64
N TYR A 176 -10.70 -4.02 19.00
CA TYR A 176 -10.14 -2.80 18.42
C TYR A 176 -11.03 -2.27 17.28
N PHE A 177 -11.42 -3.12 16.34
CA PHE A 177 -12.30 -2.75 15.23
C PHE A 177 -13.70 -2.36 15.71
N LYS A 178 -14.25 -3.00 16.75
CA LYS A 178 -15.53 -2.54 17.33
C LYS A 178 -15.52 -1.06 17.70
N LYS A 179 -14.41 -0.60 18.31
CA LYS A 179 -14.26 0.77 18.84
C LYS A 179 -13.80 1.78 17.80
N ASN A 180 -13.03 1.36 16.80
CA ASN A 180 -12.37 2.25 15.84
C ASN A 180 -12.98 2.11 14.44
N SER A 181 -12.83 3.15 13.63
CA SER A 181 -12.97 3.08 12.18
C SER A 181 -11.59 2.88 11.61
N VAL A 182 -11.36 1.78 10.87
CA VAL A 182 -10.02 1.46 10.36
C VAL A 182 -10.06 1.27 8.84
N THR A 183 -8.95 1.59 8.20
CA THR A 183 -8.79 1.46 6.75
C THR A 183 -7.82 0.32 6.48
N LEU A 184 -8.33 -0.78 5.93
CA LEU A 184 -7.54 -1.97 5.61
C LEU A 184 -7.33 -2.07 4.11
N THR A 185 -6.15 -2.51 3.69
CA THR A 185 -5.92 -2.98 2.32
C THR A 185 -5.77 -4.49 2.33
N LEU A 186 -6.59 -5.17 1.54
CA LEU A 186 -6.71 -6.63 1.56
C LEU A 186 -6.67 -7.17 0.13
N PRO A 187 -5.92 -8.26 -0.11
CA PRO A 187 -5.96 -8.94 -1.39
C PRO A 187 -7.28 -9.72 -1.51
N LEU A 188 -7.80 -9.81 -2.72
CA LEU A 188 -8.94 -10.65 -3.03
C LEU A 188 -8.52 -12.12 -3.19
N VAL A 189 -9.43 -13.03 -2.86
CA VAL A 189 -9.31 -14.46 -3.14
C VAL A 189 -10.42 -14.91 -4.10
N GLY A 190 -10.15 -15.97 -4.86
CA GLY A 190 -11.08 -16.52 -5.85
C GLY A 190 -11.21 -15.67 -7.12
N THR A 191 -10.23 -14.80 -7.41
CA THR A 191 -10.21 -13.93 -8.61
C THR A 191 -10.22 -14.74 -9.91
N ASN A 192 -9.57 -15.91 -9.87
CA ASN A 192 -9.44 -16.88 -10.96
C ASN A 192 -10.75 -17.53 -11.43
N PHE A 193 -11.87 -17.24 -10.75
CA PHE A 193 -13.19 -17.70 -11.15
C PHE A 193 -13.99 -16.63 -11.93
N TYR A 194 -13.38 -15.47 -12.20
CA TYR A 194 -14.02 -14.32 -12.83
C TYR A 194 -13.15 -13.76 -13.96
N HIS A 195 -13.72 -12.91 -14.82
CA HIS A 195 -13.04 -12.34 -16.01
C HIS A 195 -11.88 -11.38 -15.70
N TRP A 196 -11.38 -11.39 -14.46
CA TRP A 196 -10.26 -10.57 -14.03
C TRP A 196 -8.90 -11.24 -14.26
N ASP A 197 -8.80 -12.56 -14.44
CA ASP A 197 -7.50 -13.22 -14.67
C ASP A 197 -7.10 -13.31 -16.16
N ASP A 198 -8.06 -13.23 -17.09
CA ASP A 198 -7.81 -13.53 -18.51
C ASP A 198 -7.31 -12.31 -19.32
N ASP A 199 -7.74 -11.07 -18.98
CA ASP A 199 -7.36 -9.85 -19.71
C ASP A 199 -7.32 -8.61 -18.78
N ILE A 200 -6.43 -8.62 -17.77
CA ILE A 200 -6.32 -7.52 -16.79
C ILE A 200 -6.07 -6.14 -17.48
N VAL A 201 -5.46 -6.17 -18.67
CA VAL A 201 -5.35 -5.01 -19.57
C VAL A 201 -6.14 -5.29 -20.85
N PRO A 202 -7.38 -4.80 -20.98
CA PRO A 202 -8.15 -5.00 -22.20
C PRO A 202 -7.41 -4.47 -23.44
N GLU A 203 -7.53 -5.19 -24.55
CA GLU A 203 -6.94 -4.80 -25.84
C GLU A 203 -7.29 -3.35 -26.22
N SER A 204 -8.52 -2.92 -25.91
CA SER A 204 -9.00 -1.56 -26.12
C SER A 204 -8.17 -0.49 -25.40
N LEU A 205 -7.67 -0.76 -24.18
CA LEU A 205 -6.74 0.16 -23.50
C LEU A 205 -5.34 0.09 -24.12
N THR A 206 -4.95 -1.05 -24.66
CA THR A 206 -3.67 -1.22 -25.34
C THR A 206 -3.64 -0.40 -26.63
N LYS A 207 -4.74 -0.36 -27.41
CA LYS A 207 -4.87 0.45 -28.64
C LYS A 207 -4.66 1.96 -28.45
N LEU A 208 -4.70 2.48 -27.22
CA LEU A 208 -4.29 3.86 -26.95
C LEU A 208 -2.84 4.14 -27.41
N THR A 209 -1.97 3.12 -27.39
CA THR A 209 -0.57 3.25 -27.85
C THR A 209 -0.42 3.30 -29.36
N ASP A 210 -1.45 2.95 -30.13
CA ASP A 210 -1.39 3.00 -31.60
C ASP A 210 -1.32 4.45 -32.11
N ASN A 211 -1.73 5.41 -31.28
CA ASN A 211 -1.68 6.85 -31.57
C ASN A 211 -0.35 7.51 -31.18
N LEU A 212 0.69 6.73 -30.83
CA LEU A 212 2.01 7.28 -30.49
C LEU A 212 2.69 7.86 -31.75
N ASN A 213 2.82 9.18 -31.79
CA ASN A 213 3.67 9.87 -32.75
C ASN A 213 5.12 9.95 -32.22
N ALA A 214 6.09 9.55 -33.05
CA ALA A 214 7.53 9.63 -32.77
C ALA A 214 8.02 11.06 -32.46
N ASP A 215 7.45 12.09 -33.10
CA ASP A 215 7.84 13.50 -32.91
C ASP A 215 7.58 14.01 -31.49
N ASN A 216 6.65 13.37 -30.75
CA ASN A 216 6.36 13.68 -29.35
C ASN A 216 6.12 12.39 -28.54
N LEU A 217 7.04 11.43 -28.68
CA LEU A 217 6.88 10.11 -28.07
C LEU A 217 6.70 10.19 -26.55
N LEU A 218 7.52 10.99 -25.86
CA LEU A 218 7.49 11.12 -24.40
C LEU A 218 6.19 11.76 -23.90
N GLY A 219 5.77 12.87 -24.51
CA GLY A 219 4.54 13.56 -24.12
C GLY A 219 3.29 12.72 -24.41
N ASN A 220 3.28 11.98 -25.52
CA ASN A 220 2.18 11.06 -25.83
C ASN A 220 2.14 9.87 -24.86
N ALA A 221 3.29 9.28 -24.54
CA ALA A 221 3.38 8.20 -23.57
C ALA A 221 2.91 8.63 -22.17
N GLU A 222 3.27 9.83 -21.72
CA GLU A 222 2.82 10.38 -20.45
C GLU A 222 1.29 10.54 -20.40
N LYS A 223 0.68 11.12 -21.45
CA LYS A 223 -0.77 11.27 -21.55
C LYS A 223 -1.50 9.92 -21.51
N ILE A 224 -0.99 8.93 -22.23
CA ILE A 224 -1.58 7.57 -22.24
C ILE A 224 -1.48 6.93 -20.86
N ARG A 225 -0.33 7.04 -20.18
CA ARG A 225 -0.17 6.52 -18.81
C ARG A 225 -1.13 7.19 -17.84
N ALA A 226 -1.26 8.51 -17.89
CA ALA A 226 -2.19 9.26 -17.05
C ALA A 226 -3.64 8.83 -17.31
N ALA A 227 -4.05 8.72 -18.58
CA ALA A 227 -5.40 8.28 -18.93
C ALA A 227 -5.71 6.86 -18.43
N LYS A 228 -4.78 5.91 -18.60
CA LYS A 228 -4.92 4.54 -18.09
C LYS A 228 -5.03 4.54 -16.56
N HIS A 229 -4.15 5.27 -15.89
CA HIS A 229 -4.12 5.35 -14.44
C HIS A 229 -5.43 5.93 -13.88
N SER A 230 -5.89 7.07 -14.40
CA SER A 230 -7.16 7.69 -14.00
C SER A 230 -8.37 6.79 -14.30
N PHE A 231 -8.34 6.00 -15.37
CA PHE A 231 -9.40 5.05 -15.67
C PHE A 231 -9.54 3.98 -14.56
N TYR A 232 -8.44 3.34 -14.18
CA TYR A 232 -8.44 2.33 -13.10
C TYR A 232 -8.77 2.94 -11.74
N GLU A 233 -8.24 4.14 -11.43
CA GLU A 233 -8.53 4.85 -10.18
C GLU A 233 -10.03 5.18 -10.05
N ALA A 234 -10.71 5.44 -11.18
CA ALA A 234 -12.13 5.77 -11.22
C ALA A 234 -13.06 4.55 -11.24
N LEU A 235 -12.56 3.32 -11.22
CA LEU A 235 -13.41 2.12 -11.16
C LEU A 235 -14.19 2.10 -9.84
N LYS A 236 -15.51 1.95 -9.93
CA LYS A 236 -16.34 1.74 -8.74
C LYS A 236 -16.06 0.36 -8.17
N VAL A 237 -15.92 0.32 -6.85
CA VAL A 237 -15.75 -0.92 -6.08
C VAL A 237 -16.88 -0.99 -5.06
N SER A 238 -17.51 -2.15 -4.97
CA SER A 238 -18.49 -2.47 -3.95
C SER A 238 -17.95 -3.62 -3.11
N ALA A 239 -17.88 -3.44 -1.80
CA ALA A 239 -17.63 -4.51 -0.86
C ALA A 239 -18.86 -4.70 0.02
N GLN A 240 -19.40 -5.92 0.04
CA GLN A 240 -20.67 -6.22 0.70
C GLN A 240 -20.57 -7.53 1.46
N ALA A 241 -21.22 -7.62 2.61
CA ALA A 241 -21.32 -8.87 3.33
C ALA A 241 -22.44 -9.78 2.79
N GLU A 242 -22.20 -11.08 2.82
CA GLU A 242 -23.13 -12.12 2.38
C GLU A 242 -23.51 -13.07 3.55
N PRO A 243 -24.34 -12.63 4.52
CA PRO A 243 -24.70 -13.45 5.70
C PRO A 243 -25.43 -14.77 5.37
N TYR A 244 -25.97 -14.88 4.15
CA TYR A 244 -26.68 -16.05 3.65
C TYR A 244 -25.86 -16.85 2.63
N ASN A 245 -24.57 -16.55 2.47
CA ASN A 245 -23.68 -17.36 1.66
C ASN A 245 -23.62 -18.78 2.22
N GLN A 246 -23.84 -19.78 1.36
CA GLN A 246 -23.97 -21.18 1.77
C GLN A 246 -22.67 -21.79 2.29
N ALA A 247 -21.52 -21.26 1.86
CA ALA A 247 -20.20 -21.77 2.23
C ALA A 247 -19.61 -21.03 3.45
N ASP A 248 -19.78 -19.71 3.54
CA ASP A 248 -19.27 -18.90 4.66
C ASP A 248 -20.21 -17.73 4.99
N LYS A 249 -20.88 -17.79 6.14
CA LYS A 249 -21.77 -16.72 6.65
C LYS A 249 -21.05 -15.38 6.91
N ASN A 250 -19.72 -15.39 6.98
CA ASN A 250 -18.91 -14.20 7.15
C ASN A 250 -18.34 -13.68 5.82
N ALA A 251 -18.69 -14.28 4.69
CA ALA A 251 -18.20 -13.86 3.39
C ALA A 251 -18.44 -12.36 3.16
N ILE A 252 -17.41 -11.69 2.66
CA ILE A 252 -17.49 -10.33 2.13
C ILE A 252 -17.13 -10.42 0.66
N ILE A 253 -18.14 -10.25 -0.21
CA ILE A 253 -17.96 -10.21 -1.65
C ILE A 253 -17.44 -8.84 -2.06
N VAL A 254 -16.55 -8.83 -3.05
CA VAL A 254 -16.05 -7.63 -3.69
C VAL A 254 -16.40 -7.68 -5.17
N CYS A 255 -17.09 -6.63 -5.63
CA CYS A 255 -17.41 -6.41 -7.03
C CYS A 255 -16.72 -5.12 -7.51
N ILE A 256 -16.20 -5.13 -8.73
CA ILE A 256 -15.51 -4.00 -9.35
C ILE A 256 -16.16 -3.76 -10.72
N GLU A 257 -16.22 -2.51 -11.17
CA GLU A 257 -16.68 -2.20 -12.53
C GLU A 257 -15.88 -3.00 -13.57
N ASN A 258 -16.58 -3.68 -14.48
CA ASN A 258 -15.96 -4.37 -15.59
C ASN A 258 -15.27 -3.35 -16.51
N VAL A 259 -13.97 -3.56 -16.74
CA VAL A 259 -13.08 -2.63 -17.46
C VAL A 259 -13.54 -2.45 -18.90
N GLU A 260 -13.86 -3.55 -19.59
CA GLU A 260 -14.29 -3.54 -20.99
C GLU A 260 -15.68 -2.91 -21.17
N ALA A 261 -16.64 -3.31 -20.34
CA ALA A 261 -18.00 -2.78 -20.38
C ALA A 261 -18.02 -1.27 -20.13
N LYS A 262 -17.19 -0.78 -19.18
CA LYS A 262 -17.03 0.66 -18.93
C LYS A 262 -16.42 1.40 -20.13
N LEU A 263 -15.43 0.82 -20.82
CA LEU A 263 -14.87 1.41 -22.04
C LEU A 263 -15.89 1.52 -23.17
N PHE A 264 -16.80 0.55 -23.28
CA PHE A 264 -17.89 0.58 -24.27
C PHE A 264 -19.12 1.38 -23.81
N GLY A 265 -19.04 2.12 -22.70
CA GLY A 265 -20.10 3.00 -22.23
C GLY A 265 -21.24 2.30 -21.47
N ASN A 266 -21.08 1.04 -21.09
CA ASN A 266 -22.04 0.24 -20.34
C ASN A 266 -21.48 -0.19 -18.97
N PRO A 267 -21.15 0.75 -18.07
CA PRO A 267 -20.52 0.41 -16.79
C PRO A 267 -21.44 -0.48 -15.94
N GLY A 268 -20.92 -1.62 -15.48
CA GLY A 268 -21.60 -2.55 -14.60
C GLY A 268 -20.62 -3.20 -13.63
N LEU A 269 -21.07 -3.48 -12.41
CA LEU A 269 -20.27 -4.20 -11.42
C LEU A 269 -20.24 -5.69 -11.76
N GLU A 270 -19.05 -6.26 -11.76
CA GLU A 270 -18.81 -7.69 -11.86
C GLU A 270 -18.15 -8.17 -10.57
N LYS A 271 -18.42 -9.42 -10.18
CA LYS A 271 -17.74 -10.05 -9.06
C LYS A 271 -16.25 -10.17 -9.36
N ALA A 272 -15.41 -9.62 -8.48
CA ALA A 272 -13.96 -9.69 -8.59
C ALA A 272 -13.36 -10.74 -7.65
N GLY A 273 -14.04 -11.04 -6.53
CA GLY A 273 -13.61 -12.05 -5.58
C GLY A 273 -14.24 -11.86 -4.21
N HIS A 274 -13.58 -12.40 -3.19
CA HIS A 274 -13.96 -12.26 -1.80
C HIS A 274 -12.79 -11.78 -0.95
N ILE A 275 -13.10 -11.16 0.19
CA ILE A 275 -12.12 -11.03 1.26
C ILE A 275 -11.87 -12.40 1.88
N ARG A 276 -10.61 -12.71 2.15
CA ARG A 276 -10.20 -13.98 2.74
C ARG A 276 -10.98 -14.29 4.02
N ALA A 277 -11.45 -15.53 4.15
CA ALA A 277 -12.39 -15.94 5.20
C ALA A 277 -11.92 -15.61 6.63
N LEU A 278 -10.62 -15.75 6.93
CA LEU A 278 -10.06 -15.42 8.24
C LEU A 278 -10.22 -13.93 8.57
N ALA A 279 -9.84 -13.04 7.65
CA ALA A 279 -10.03 -11.61 7.80
C ALA A 279 -11.53 -11.25 7.85
N ALA A 280 -12.33 -11.82 6.95
CA ALA A 280 -13.76 -11.56 6.85
C ALA A 280 -14.50 -11.94 8.14
N LYS A 281 -14.17 -13.08 8.77
CA LYS A 281 -14.69 -13.49 10.08
C LYS A 281 -14.45 -12.43 11.15
N ILE A 282 -13.20 -11.96 11.32
CA ILE A 282 -12.84 -10.96 12.33
C ILE A 282 -13.58 -9.65 12.08
N ILE A 283 -13.63 -9.19 10.82
CA ILE A 283 -14.32 -7.96 10.44
C ILE A 283 -15.83 -8.06 10.72
N ARG A 284 -16.46 -9.16 10.32
CA ARG A 284 -17.91 -9.38 10.48
C ARG A 284 -18.32 -9.56 11.92
N GLU A 285 -17.53 -10.24 12.74
CA GLU A 285 -17.78 -10.35 14.18
C GLU A 285 -17.52 -9.03 14.92
N ALA A 286 -16.62 -8.19 14.42
CA ALA A 286 -16.42 -6.84 14.93
C ALA A 286 -17.57 -5.88 14.57
N LYS A 287 -18.09 -5.96 13.34
CA LYS A 287 -19.13 -5.06 12.80
C LYS A 287 -20.32 -5.85 12.21
N PRO A 288 -21.08 -6.60 13.02
CA PRO A 288 -22.08 -7.56 12.51
C PRO A 288 -23.26 -6.91 11.77
N LYS A 289 -23.54 -5.63 12.04
CA LYS A 289 -24.61 -4.86 11.38
C LYS A 289 -24.14 -4.16 10.10
N MET A 290 -22.83 -4.13 9.84
CA MET A 290 -22.28 -3.47 8.66
C MET A 290 -22.41 -4.41 7.45
N MET A 291 -23.30 -4.04 6.55
CA MET A 291 -23.61 -4.84 5.36
C MET A 291 -22.84 -4.38 4.12
N SER A 292 -22.46 -3.11 4.07
CA SER A 292 -21.67 -2.52 2.98
C SER A 292 -20.48 -1.80 3.56
N TYR A 293 -19.36 -1.88 2.86
CA TYR A 293 -18.10 -1.26 3.21
C TYR A 293 -17.71 -0.28 2.11
N SER A 294 -17.28 0.93 2.51
CA SER A 294 -16.67 1.86 1.56
C SER A 294 -15.39 1.22 1.05
N ALA A 295 -15.26 1.08 -0.26
CA ALA A 295 -14.15 0.38 -0.88
C ALA A 295 -13.66 1.07 -2.15
N ARG A 296 -12.37 0.89 -2.45
CA ARG A 296 -11.75 1.33 -3.70
C ARG A 296 -10.62 0.40 -4.10
N LEU A 297 -10.29 0.37 -5.39
CA LEU A 297 -9.11 -0.33 -5.89
C LEU A 297 -7.85 0.43 -5.44
N VAL A 298 -6.85 -0.29 -4.93
CA VAL A 298 -5.55 0.32 -4.54
C VAL A 298 -4.39 -0.20 -5.36
N SER A 299 -4.42 -1.47 -5.75
CA SER A 299 -3.45 -1.99 -6.71
C SER A 299 -4.00 -3.19 -7.47
N LEU A 300 -3.45 -3.36 -8.67
CA LEU A 300 -3.75 -4.41 -9.61
C LEU A 300 -2.45 -4.84 -10.28
N ASN A 301 -2.12 -6.11 -10.19
CA ASN A 301 -1.06 -6.75 -10.96
C ASN A 301 -1.50 -8.16 -11.38
N TYR A 302 -0.67 -8.84 -12.16
CA TYR A 302 -0.96 -10.18 -12.68
C TYR A 302 -1.16 -11.29 -11.63
N ARG A 303 -0.96 -11.00 -10.34
CA ARG A 303 -1.07 -12.00 -9.26
C ARG A 303 -2.14 -11.65 -8.23
N GLN A 304 -2.49 -10.38 -8.08
CA GLN A 304 -3.42 -9.94 -7.06
C GLN A 304 -4.19 -8.69 -7.47
N ILE A 305 -5.45 -8.68 -7.03
CA ILE A 305 -6.29 -7.50 -6.92
C ILE A 305 -6.32 -7.12 -5.46
N VAL A 306 -5.99 -5.87 -5.14
CA VAL A 306 -6.00 -5.37 -3.76
C VAL A 306 -6.98 -4.21 -3.69
N VAL A 307 -7.88 -4.30 -2.70
CA VAL A 307 -8.84 -3.24 -2.40
C VAL A 307 -8.56 -2.65 -1.04
N GLN A 308 -8.82 -1.36 -0.91
CA GLN A 308 -8.92 -0.69 0.39
C GLN A 308 -10.37 -0.72 0.84
N MET A 309 -10.60 -1.01 2.11
CA MET A 309 -11.91 -1.02 2.75
C MET A 309 -11.87 -0.24 4.06
N VAL A 310 -12.92 0.56 4.30
CA VAL A 310 -13.16 1.17 5.60
C VAL A 310 -14.16 0.31 6.37
N ILE A 311 -13.77 -0.13 7.58
CA ILE A 311 -14.59 -0.96 8.47
C ILE A 311 -14.92 -0.25 9.79
#